data_AF-A0A3B7PW83-F1
#
_entry.id   AF-A0A3B7PW83-F1
#
_cell.length_a   1.000
_cell.length_b   1.000
_cell.length_c   1.000
_cell.angle_alpha   90.00
_cell.angle_beta   90.00
_cell.angle_gamma   90.00
#
_symmetry.space_group_name_H-M   'P 1'
#
loop_
_entity.id
_entity.type
_entity.pdbx_description
1 polymer ?
#
loop_
_entity_poly.entity_id
_entity_poly.type
_entity_poly.pdbx_seq_one_letter_code
_entity_poly.pdbx_strand_id
1 'polypeptide(L)' 'MKRALIVKVDKKPYTGRHMLKALARLFKALIQQKVQWGELPKYYAAMLHFERYLDRLNDRKSQSAAAS' A
#
# COMPACT_ATOMS: atom_id res chain seq x y z
N MET A 1 -10.86 23.63 19.64
CA MET A 1 -10.12 22.37 19.92
C MET A 1 -9.83 21.67 18.59
N LYS A 2 -8.57 21.68 18.12
CA LYS A 2 -8.21 21.08 16.81
C LYS A 2 -7.91 19.59 17.02
N ARG A 3 -8.80 18.70 16.55
CA ARG A 3 -8.51 17.25 16.50
C ARG A 3 -7.48 17.02 15.40
N ALA A 4 -6.21 16.90 15.78
CA ALA A 4 -5.19 16.37 14.90
C ALA A 4 -5.56 14.92 14.57
N LEU A 5 -5.94 14.65 13.32
CA LEU A 5 -6.02 13.30 12.80
C LEU A 5 -4.58 12.78 12.71
N ILE A 6 -4.07 12.25 13.81
CA ILE A 6 -2.78 11.56 13.84
C ILE A 6 -2.98 10.31 13.00
N VAL A 7 -2.64 10.40 11.71
CA VAL A 7 -2.46 9.23 10.87
C VAL A 7 -1.32 8.46 11.51
N LYS A 8 -1.65 7.47 12.35
CA LYS A 8 -0.69 6.52 12.88
C LYS A 8 -0.06 5.82 11.67
N VAL A 9 1.08 6.35 11.23
CA VAL A 9 1.97 5.65 10.30
C VAL A 9 2.52 4.51 11.14
N ASP A 10 1.96 3.32 10.99
CA ASP A 10 2.53 2.13 11.63
C ASP A 10 4.00 2.08 11.24
N LYS A 11 4.92 1.92 12.21
CA LYS A 11 6.33 1.70 11.92
C LYS A 11 6.65 0.24 11.63
N LYS A 12 5.63 -0.61 11.42
CA LYS A 12 5.84 -1.99 11.01
C LYS A 12 6.63 -2.00 9.68
N PRO A 13 7.75 -2.75 9.61
CA PRO A 13 8.52 -2.87 8.37
C PRO A 13 7.62 -3.44 7.27
N TYR A 14 7.83 -2.98 6.04
CA TYR A 14 7.14 -3.56 4.90
C TYR A 14 7.58 -5.02 4.75
N THR A 15 6.65 -5.95 4.93
CA THR A 15 6.89 -7.37 4.66
C THR A 15 7.32 -7.54 3.19
N GLY A 16 8.24 -8.47 2.91
CA GLY A 16 8.68 -8.75 1.53
C GLY A 16 7.52 -9.04 0.56
N ARG A 17 6.39 -9.56 1.08
CA ARG A 17 5.14 -9.75 0.32
C ARG A 17 4.53 -8.43 -0.19
N HIS A 18 4.62 -7.35 0.58
CA HIS A 18 4.15 -6.01 0.16
C HIS A 18 5.02 -5.44 -0.95
N MET A 19 6.35 -5.57 -0.83
CA MET A 19 7.29 -5.12 -1.85
C MET A 19 7.07 -5.85 -3.18
N LEU A 20 6.93 -7.19 -3.14
CA LEU A 20 6.66 -8.01 -4.32
C LEU A 20 5.35 -7.65 -5.02
N LYS A 21 4.26 -7.44 -4.27
CA LYS A 21 2.97 -7.04 -4.85
C LYS A 21 3.01 -5.62 -5.42
N ALA A 22 3.64 -4.68 -4.72
CA ALA A 22 3.84 -3.32 -5.19
C ALA A 22 4.66 -3.31 -6.49
N LEU A 23 5.74 -4.08 -6.54
CA LEU A 23 6.57 -4.22 -7.72
C LEU A 23 5.82 -4.87 -8.89
N ALA A 24 5.04 -5.93 -8.65
CA ALA A 24 4.24 -6.59 -9.68
C ALA A 24 3.20 -5.64 -10.30
N ARG A 25 2.53 -4.82 -9.48
CA ARG A 25 1.58 -3.81 -9.97
C ARG A 25 2.28 -2.69 -10.74
N LEU A 26 3.45 -2.25 -10.26
CA LEU A 26 4.27 -1.26 -10.96
C LEU A 26 4.72 -1.79 -12.32
N PHE A 27 5.18 -3.04 -12.40
CA PHE A 27 5.53 -3.70 -13.66
C PHE A 27 4.33 -3.77 -14.60
N LYS A 28 3.14 -4.12 -14.11
CA LYS A 28 1.93 -4.13 -14.93
C LYS A 28 1.58 -2.73 -15.48
N ALA A 29 1.75 -1.69 -14.67
CA ALA A 29 1.52 -0.30 -15.08
C ALA A 29 2.58 0.19 -16.08
N LEU A 30 3.82 -0.28 -15.95
CA LEU A 30 4.93 -0.01 -16.87
C LEU A 30 4.70 -0.66 -18.24
N ILE A 31 4.24 -1.93 -18.26
CA ILE A 31 3.86 -2.64 -19.51
C ILE A 31 2.72 -1.91 -20.24
N GLN A 32 1.80 -1.32 -19.48
CA GLN A 32 0.71 -0.49 -20.04
C GLN A 32 1.16 0.91 -20.49
N GLN A 33 2.47 1.22 -20.43
CA GLN A 33 3.06 2.54 -20.74
C GLN A 33 2.42 3.71 -19.97
N LYS A 34 1.80 3.45 -18.83
CA LYS A 34 1.17 4.49 -17.99
C LYS A 34 2.15 5.20 -17.07
N VAL A 35 3.40 4.75 -17.04
CA VAL A 35 4.41 5.22 -16.07
C VAL A 35 5.70 5.55 -16.81
N GLN A 36 6.21 6.77 -16.60
CA GLN A 36 7.53 7.16 -17.07
C GLN A 36 8.63 6.67 -16.13
N TRP A 37 9.74 6.20 -16.70
CA TRP A 37 10.88 5.68 -15.96
C TRP A 37 11.46 6.66 -14.92
N GLY A 38 11.38 7.97 -15.19
CA GLY A 38 11.84 9.01 -14.25
C GLY A 38 11.01 9.11 -12.96
N GLU A 39 9.77 8.63 -12.98
CA GLU A 39 8.86 8.69 -11.83
C GLU A 39 8.73 7.33 -11.12
N LEU A 40 9.36 6.28 -11.63
CA LEU A 40 9.34 4.92 -11.11
C LEU A 40 9.55 4.84 -9.58
N PRO A 41 10.55 5.52 -8.97
CA PRO A 41 10.73 5.48 -7.52
C PRO A 41 9.57 6.12 -6.73
N LYS A 42 8.94 7.17 -7.27
CA LYS A 42 7.76 7.79 -6.66
C LYS A 42 6.55 6.87 -6.74
N TYR A 43 6.33 6.26 -7.90
CA TYR A 43 5.25 5.28 -8.08
C TYR A 43 5.46 4.03 -7.21
N TYR A 44 6.68 3.56 -7.06
CA TYR A 44 7.01 2.44 -6.19
C TYR A 44 6.69 2.75 -4.72
N ALA A 45 7.08 3.93 -4.22
CA ALA A 45 6.73 4.37 -2.87
C ALA A 45 5.21 4.46 -2.68
N ALA A 46 4.48 5.02 -3.66
CA ALA A 46 3.02 5.09 -3.62
C ALA A 46 2.36 3.69 -3.59
N MET A 47 2.85 2.76 -4.41
CA MET A 47 2.39 1.36 -4.45
C MET A 47 2.64 0.62 -3.12
N LEU A 48 3.76 0.90 -2.45
CA LEU A 48 4.07 0.36 -1.12
C LEU A 48 3.05 0.83 -0.06
N HIS A 49 2.73 2.11 -0.07
CA HIS A 49 1.69 2.65 0.82
C HIS A 49 0.31 2.08 0.49
N PHE A 50 0.02 1.84 -0.78
CA PHE A 50 -1.23 1.25 -1.23
C PHE A 50 -1.40 -0.22 -0.77
N GLU A 51 -0.37 -1.05 -0.96
CA GLU A 51 -0.39 -2.44 -0.49
C GLU A 51 -0.59 -2.52 1.03
N ARG A 52 0.07 -1.63 1.78
CA ARG A 52 -0.13 -1.51 3.22
C ARG A 52 -1.56 -1.11 3.60
N TYR A 53 -2.16 -0.20 2.83
CA TYR A 53 -3.55 0.20 3.05
C TYR A 53 -4.51 -0.97 2.81
N LEU A 54 -4.27 -1.77 1.76
CA LEU A 54 -5.03 -2.98 1.49
C LEU A 54 -4.90 -4.03 2.60
N ASP A 55 -3.70 -4.21 3.14
CA ASP A 55 -3.45 -5.13 4.26
C ASP A 55 -4.28 -4.72 5.49
N ARG A 56 -4.23 -3.44 5.87
CA ARG A 56 -5.09 -2.88 6.94
C ARG A 56 -6.58 -3.03 6.67
N LEU A 57 -7.01 -2.94 5.41
CA LEU A 57 -8.42 -3.09 5.04
C LEU A 57 -8.87 -4.55 5.17
N ASN A 58 -8.01 -5.49 4.77
CA ASN A 58 -8.27 -6.92 4.93
C ASN A 58 -8.28 -7.34 6.40
N ASP A 59 -7.39 -6.80 7.23
CA ASP A 59 -7.39 -7.04 8.68
C ASP A 59 -8.71 -6.58 9.34
N ARG A 60 -9.27 -5.43 8.91
CA ARG A 60 -10.59 -5.00 9.39
C ARG A 60 -11.71 -5.91 8.92
N LYS A 61 -11.63 -6.39 7.67
CA LYS A 61 -12.63 -7.32 7.12
C LYS A 61 -12.62 -8.64 7.87
N SER A 62 -11.45 -9.19 8.20
CA SER A 62 -11.33 -10.43 8.98
C SER A 62 -11.85 -10.26 10.41
N GLN A 63 -11.63 -9.09 11.03
CA GLN A 63 -12.21 -8.77 12.33
C GLN A 63 -13.74 -8.67 12.30
N SER A 64 -14.34 -8.14 11.23
CA SER A 64 -15.81 -8.10 11.10
C SER A 64 -16.43 -9.48 10.86
N ALA A 65 -15.72 -10.37 10.16
CA ALA A 65 -16.20 -11.72 9.86
C ALA A 65 -16.06 -12.67 11.06
N ALA A 66 -15.11 -12.44 11.96
CA ALA A 66 -14.95 -13.21 13.20
C ALA A 66 -15.91 -12.79 14.32
N ALA A 67 -16.59 -11.64 14.17
CA ALA A 67 -17.58 -11.12 15.12
C ALA A 67 -19.03 -11.39 14.67
N SER A 68 -19.23 -12.16 13.60
CA SER A 68 -20.54 -12.56 13.05
C SER A 68 -20.80 -14.03 13.28
#